data_AF-A0A846DPN8-F1
#
_entry.id   AF-A0A846DPN8-F1
#
_cell.length_a   1.000
_cell.length_b   1.000
_cell.length_c   1.000
_cell.angle_alpha   90.00
_cell.angle_beta   90.00
_cell.angle_gamma   90.00
#
_symmetry.space_group_name_H-M   'P 1'
#
loop_
_entity.id
_entity.type
_entity.pdbx_description
1 polymer ?
#
loop_
_entity_poly.entity_id
_entity_poly.type
_entity_poly.pdbx_seq_one_letter_code
_entity_poly.pdbx_strand_id
1 'polypeptide(L)' 'DLIAAHFEKTGSNKAQMILNNWESYRGKFWQVVPPSEADSPEANVIEVEEEKTLTSVQ' A
#
# COMPACT_ATOMS: atom_id res chain seq x y z
N ASP A 1 0.70 -3.42 6.97
CA ASP A 1 0.53 -3.70 8.41
C ASP A 1 -0.91 -3.97 8.88
N LEU A 2 -1.91 -3.18 8.50
CA LEU A 2 -3.28 -3.36 9.04
C LEU A 2 -3.91 -4.75 8.80
N ILE A 3 -3.66 -5.36 7.64
CA ILE A 3 -4.20 -6.70 7.31
C ILE A 3 -3.55 -7.79 8.18
N ALA A 4 -2.25 -7.66 8.48
CA ALA A 4 -1.52 -8.58 9.36
C ALA A 4 -2.04 -8.48 10.80
N ALA A 5 -2.18 -7.26 11.33
CA ALA A 5 -2.74 -7.04 12.66
C ALA A 5 -4.18 -7.57 12.77
N HIS A 6 -4.98 -7.48 11.71
CA HIS A 6 -6.31 -8.06 11.68
C HIS A 6 -6.27 -9.59 11.74
N PHE A 7 -5.36 -10.24 11.00
CA PHE A 7 -5.16 -11.69 11.08
C PHE A 7 -4.78 -12.13 12.50
N GLU A 8 -3.81 -11.48 13.13
CA GLU A 8 -3.34 -11.84 14.48
C GLU A 8 -4.45 -11.73 15.53
N LYS A 9 -5.33 -10.73 15.42
CA LYS A 9 -6.41 -10.50 16.39
C LYS A 9 -7.64 -11.38 16.15
N THR A 10 -7.86 -11.87 14.94
CA THR A 10 -9.11 -12.55 14.56
C THR A 10 -8.93 -13.98 14.07
N GLY A 11 -7.72 -14.38 13.70
CA GLY A 11 -7.46 -15.65 13.01
C GLY A 11 -8.15 -15.75 11.66
N SER A 12 -8.48 -14.62 11.01
CA SER A 12 -9.24 -14.62 9.76
C SER A 12 -8.49 -15.32 8.63
N ASN A 13 -9.00 -16.48 8.18
CA ASN A 13 -8.47 -17.21 7.02
C ASN A 13 -8.37 -16.33 5.77
N LYS A 14 -9.30 -15.39 5.58
CA LYS A 14 -9.30 -14.47 4.43
C LYS A 14 -8.12 -13.50 4.49
N ALA A 15 -7.78 -13.00 5.69
CA ALA A 15 -6.61 -12.15 5.88
C ALA A 15 -5.31 -12.91 5.57
N GLN A 16 -5.22 -14.17 6.03
CA GLN A 16 -4.08 -15.04 5.70
C GLN A 16 -3.94 -15.27 4.19
N MET A 17 -5.04 -15.53 3.48
CA MET A 17 -5.02 -15.72 2.01
C MET A 17 -4.54 -14.47 1.27
N ILE A 18 -4.97 -13.28 1.72
CA ILE A 18 -4.56 -12.00 1.13
C ILE A 18 -3.08 -11.74 1.37
N LEU A 19 -2.56 -12.02 2.58
CA LEU A 19 -1.14 -11.89 2.91
C LEU A 19 -0.27 -12.85 2.09
N ASN A 20 -0.71 -14.10 1.92
CA ASN A 20 0.01 -15.11 1.14
C ASN A 20 0.05 -14.82 -0.37
N ASN A 21 -0.95 -14.10 -0.89
CA ASN A 21 -1.09 -13.81 -2.33
C ASN A 21 -1.13 -12.29 -2.59
N TRP A 22 -0.33 -11.53 -1.86
CA TRP A 22 -0.44 -10.07 -1.82
C TRP A 22 -0.41 -9.41 -3.20
N GLU A 23 0.49 -9.82 -4.09
CA GLU A 23 0.59 -9.30 -5.45
C GLU A 23 -0.71 -9.46 -6.26
N SER A 24 -1.39 -10.60 -6.11
CA SER A 24 -2.65 -10.90 -6.79
C SER A 24 -3.86 -10.16 -6.21
N TYR A 25 -3.77 -9.74 -4.94
CA TYR A 25 -4.86 -9.05 -4.25
C TYR A 25 -4.68 -7.53 -4.19
N ARG A 26 -3.45 -7.00 -4.27
CA ARG A 26 -3.15 -5.57 -4.18
C ARG A 26 -3.99 -4.74 -5.15
N GLY A 27 -4.03 -5.12 -6.42
CA GLY A 27 -4.81 -4.42 -7.45
C GLY A 27 -6.33 -4.61 -7.36
N LYS A 28 -6.81 -5.48 -6.47
CA LYS A 28 -8.25 -5.70 -6.24
C LYS A 28 -8.80 -4.78 -5.14
N PHE A 29 -7.93 -4.10 -4.39
CA PHE A 29 -8.33 -3.12 -3.40
C PHE A 29 -8.59 -1.77 -4.05
N TRP A 30 -9.65 -1.11 -3.60
CA TRP A 30 -9.94 0.27 -3.94
C TRP A 30 -9.65 1.14 -2.73
N GLN A 31 -8.77 2.12 -2.90
CA GLN A 31 -8.57 3.17 -1.92
C GLN A 31 -9.66 4.22 -2.12
N VAL A 32 -10.43 4.50 -1.07
CA VAL A 32 -11.43 5.56 -1.08
C VAL A 32 -10.73 6.83 -0.61
N VAL A 33 -10.62 7.82 -1.49
CA VAL A 33 -9.97 9.11 -1.20
C VAL A 33 -11.04 10.20 -1.21
N PRO A 34 -11.46 10.73 -0.05
CA PRO A 34 -12.30 11.91 -0.01
C PRO A 34 -11.53 13.16 -0.47
N PRO A 35 -12.21 14.21 -0.96
CA PRO A 35 -11.55 15.41 -1.47
C PRO A 35 -10.71 16.14 -0.42
N SER A 36 -10.99 15.96 0.88
CA SER A 36 -10.16 16.49 1.98
C SER A 36 -8.83 15.79 2.15
N GLU A 37 -8.67 14.57 1.64
CA GLU A 37 -7.47 13.72 1.77
C GLU A 37 -6.75 13.56 0.42
N ALA A 38 -7.16 14.31 -0.61
CA ALA A 38 -6.59 14.24 -1.95
C ALA A 38 -5.09 14.59 -1.99
N ASP A 39 -4.61 15.40 -1.05
CA ASP A 39 -3.20 15.80 -0.92
C ASP A 39 -2.43 14.98 0.12
N SER A 40 -3.08 14.00 0.76
CA SER A 40 -2.41 13.14 1.74
C SER A 40 -1.38 12.23 1.06
N PRO A 41 -0.21 11.99 1.69
CA PRO A 41 0.84 11.16 1.09
C PRO A 41 0.43 9.71 0.84
N GLU A 42 -0.61 9.24 1.55
CA GLU A 42 -1.16 7.89 1.42
C GLU A 42 -2.10 7.78 0.21
N ALA A 43 -2.72 8.87 -0.22
CA ALA A 43 -3.69 8.94 -1.32
C ALA A 43 -3.07 9.48 -2.61
N ASN A 44 -2.19 10.47 -2.47
CA ASN A 44 -1.41 11.03 -3.55
C ASN A 44 -0.06 10.32 -3.61
N VAL A 45 -0.11 9.03 -3.95
CA VAL A 45 1.06 8.31 -4.46
C VAL A 45 1.29 8.77 -5.89
N ILE A 46 1.81 10.00 -6.04
CA ILE A 46 2.69 10.28 -7.17
C ILE A 46 3.76 9.20 -7.05
N GLU A 47 3.94 8.40 -8.10
CA GLU A 47 5.03 7.44 -8.18
C GLU A 47 6.31 8.19 -7.79
N VAL A 48 6.73 8.02 -6.53
CA VAL A 48 8.13 8.13 -6.18
C VAL A 48 8.76 6.94 -6.87
N GLU A 49 8.99 7.12 -8.17
CA GLU A 49 10.15 6.57 -8.83
C GLU A 49 11.28 6.71 -7.82
N GLU A 50 11.66 5.55 -7.28
CA GLU A 50 12.93 5.25 -6.69
C GLU A 50 13.95 6.32 -7.06
N GLU A 51 14.50 7.02 -6.05
CA GLU A 51 15.54 8.02 -6.20
C GLU A 51 16.44 7.72 -7.40
N LYS A 52 16.20 8.40 -8.53
CA LYS A 52 17.21 8.51 -9.57
C LYS A 52 18.29 9.39 -8.97
N THR A 53 19.19 8.73 -8.25
CA THR A 53 20.42 9.26 -7.70
C THR A 53 21.01 10.27 -8.68
N LEU A 54 21.01 11.54 -8.29
CA LEU A 54 21.76 12.57 -8.98
C LEU A 54 23.24 12.30 -8.71
N THR A 55 23.87 11.41 -9.49
CA THR A 55 25.32 11.41 -9.59
C THR A 55 25.73 12.71 -10.28
N SER A 56 26.08 13.69 -9.45
CA SER A 56 26.86 14.86 -9.83
C SER A 56 28.23 14.39 -10.30
N VAL A 57 28.50 14.49 -11.60
CA VAL A 57 29.87 14.35 -12.14
C VAL A 57 30.49 15.74 -12.09
N GLN A 58 31.58 15.83 -11.33
CA GLN A 58 32.49 16.98 -11.23
C GLN A 58 33.15 17.31 -12.55
#